data_AF-V4SAF7-F1
#
_entry.id   AF-V4SAF7-F1
#
_cell.length_a   1.000
_cell.length_b   1.000
_cell.length_c   1.000
_cell.angle_alpha   90.00
_cell.angle_beta   90.00
_cell.angle_gamma   90.00
#
_symmetry.space_group_name_H-M   'P 1'
#
loop_
_entity.id
_entity.type
_entity.pdbx_description
1 polymer ?
#
loop_
_entity_poly.entity_id
_entity_poly.type
_entity_poly.pdbx_seq_one_letter_code
_entity_poly.pdbx_strand_id
1 'polypeptide(L)' 'DKSHARALIVILTTCKFNDTCTMHQHVTEMIDTTTKLRSVGMEVNENFLVQFIINSLPSEYGPFQINYNTMEDK' A
#
# COMPACT_ATOMS: atom_id res chain seq x y z
N ASP A 1 -13.51 5.72 15.71
CA ASP A 1 -14.02 6.96 15.10
C ASP A 1 -14.03 6.80 13.58
N LYS A 2 -15.14 7.11 12.90
CA LYS A 2 -15.28 6.99 11.44
C LYS A 2 -14.35 7.95 10.69
N SER A 3 -14.04 9.11 11.28
CA SER A 3 -13.13 10.10 10.70
C SER A 3 -11.68 9.60 10.65
N HIS A 4 -11.24 8.90 11.71
CA HIS A 4 -9.90 8.33 11.81
C HIS A 4 -9.66 7.24 10.76
N ALA A 5 -10.61 6.32 10.60
CA ALA A 5 -10.53 5.27 9.59
C ALA A 5 -10.47 5.84 8.16
N ARG A 6 -11.26 6.89 7.87
CA ARG A 6 -11.21 7.59 6.59
C ARG A 6 -9.84 8.22 6.33
N ALA A 7 -9.22 8.84 7.32
CA ALA A 7 -7.90 9.43 7.18
C ALA A 7 -6.84 8.37 6.83
N LEU A 8 -6.87 7.22 7.50
CA LEU A 8 -5.97 6.10 7.21
C LEU A 8 -6.17 5.53 5.79
N ILE A 9 -7.42 5.42 5.31
CA ILE A 9 -7.70 5.00 3.92
C ILE A 9 -7.12 6.01 2.92
N VAL A 10 -7.27 7.31 3.18
CA VAL A 10 -6.66 8.34 2.32
C VAL A 10 -5.15 8.17 2.28
N ILE A 11 -4.50 8.04 3.45
CA ILE A 11 -3.05 7.80 3.52
C ILE A 11 -2.67 6.56 2.70
N LEU A 12 -3.33 5.42 2.92
CA LEU A 12 -3.03 4.17 2.21
C LEU A 12 -3.17 4.29 0.69
N THR A 13 -4.18 5.02 0.20
CA THR A 13 -4.49 5.14 -1.24
C THR A 13 -3.70 6.25 -1.95
N THR A 14 -3.22 7.25 -1.22
CA THR A 14 -2.46 8.38 -1.78
C THR A 14 -0.97 8.33 -1.49
N CYS A 15 -0.50 7.44 -0.62
CA CYS A 15 0.92 7.27 -0.35
C CYS A 15 1.65 6.92 -1.65
N LYS A 16 2.71 7.67 -1.95
CA LYS A 16 3.59 7.45 -3.09
C LYS A 16 5.01 7.31 -2.57
N PHE A 17 5.73 6.33 -3.09
CA PHE A 17 7.15 6.23 -2.84
C PHE A 17 7.83 7.46 -3.43
N ASN A 18 8.59 8.14 -2.60
CA ASN A 18 9.43 9.26 -2.99
C ASN A 18 10.88 8.90 -2.64
N ASP A 19 11.86 9.43 -3.38
CA ASP A 19 13.28 9.10 -3.18
C ASP A 19 13.86 9.65 -1.86
N THR A 20 13.01 10.07 -0.93
CA THR A 20 13.40 10.58 0.38
C THR A 20 13.49 9.49 1.44
N CYS A 21 12.89 8.31 1.21
CA CYS A 21 12.99 7.15 2.07
C CYS A 21 13.43 5.91 1.30
N THR A 22 13.83 4.85 2.02
CA THR A 22 14.14 3.57 1.41
C THR A 22 12.85 2.79 1.09
N MET A 23 12.90 1.92 0.09
CA MET A 23 11.77 1.02 -0.25
C MET A 23 11.27 0.22 0.95
N HIS A 24 12.18 -0.23 1.83
CA HIS A 24 11.81 -0.96 3.05
C HIS A 24 11.01 -0.08 4.02
N GLN A 25 11.43 1.18 4.22
CA GLN A 25 10.70 2.13 5.07
C GLN A 25 9.31 2.40 4.50
N HIS A 26 9.21 2.65 3.20
CA HIS A 26 7.94 2.86 2.52
C HIS A 26 6.96 1.69 2.71
N VAL A 27 7.41 0.46 2.46
CA VAL A 27 6.59 -0.75 2.69
C VAL A 27 6.18 -0.89 4.16
N THR A 28 7.10 -0.60 5.09
CA THR A 28 6.82 -0.65 6.53
C THR A 28 5.75 0.37 6.92
N GLU A 29 5.78 1.58 6.38
CA GLU A 29 4.76 2.62 6.63
C GLU A 29 3.37 2.21 6.11
N MET A 30 3.31 1.55 4.95
CA MET A 30 2.06 1.02 4.41
C MET A 30 1.49 -0.13 5.27
N ILE A 31 2.35 -1.04 5.77
CA ILE A 31 1.97 -2.12 6.70
C ILE A 31 1.50 -1.55 8.06
N ASP A 32 2.15 -0.51 8.56
CA ASP A 32 1.72 0.16 9.79
C ASP A 32 0.34 0.82 9.60
N THR A 33 0.09 1.42 8.44
CA THR A 33 -1.22 2.00 8.09
C THR A 33 -2.32 0.94 8.05
N THR A 34 -2.09 -0.24 7.46
CA THR A 34 -3.07 -1.33 7.48
C THR A 34 -3.26 -1.93 8.87
N THR A 35 -2.20 -1.98 9.69
CA THR A 35 -2.28 -2.40 11.09
C THR A 35 -3.16 -1.45 11.90
N LYS A 36 -3.04 -0.14 11.68
CA LYS A 36 -3.91 0.89 12.27
C LYS A 36 -5.36 0.76 11.80
N LEU A 37 -5.58 0.49 10.51
CA LEU A 37 -6.94 0.22 9.98
C LEU A 37 -7.57 -1.01 10.66
N ARG A 38 -6.80 -2.09 10.82
CA ARG A 38 -7.26 -3.31 11.51
C ARG A 38 -7.67 -3.01 12.95
N SER A 39 -6.93 -2.14 13.65
CA SER A 39 -7.25 -1.76 15.04
C SER A 39 -8.59 -1.03 15.18
N VAL A 40 -9.10 -0.41 14.10
CA VAL A 40 -10.41 0.24 14.07
C VAL A 40 -11.49 -0.58 13.37
N GLY A 41 -11.24 -1.89 13.18
CA GLY A 41 -12.21 -2.84 12.62
C GLY A 41 -12.27 -2.85 11.09
N MET A 42 -11.27 -2.28 10.40
CA MET A 42 -11.16 -2.32 8.95
C MET A 42 -9.98 -3.21 8.54
N GLU A 43 -10.29 -4.44 8.14
CA GLU A 43 -9.28 -5.36 7.63
C GLU A 43 -8.97 -5.06 6.16
N VAL A 44 -7.68 -4.97 5.83
CA VAL A 44 -7.20 -4.84 4.46
C VAL A 44 -6.60 -6.19 4.08
N ASN A 45 -7.16 -6.81 3.05
CA ASN A 45 -6.66 -8.08 2.55
C ASN A 45 -5.24 -7.92 1.96
N GLU A 46 -4.41 -8.93 2.14
CA GLU A 46 -2.99 -8.89 1.80
C GLU A 46 -2.75 -8.65 0.31
N ASN A 47 -3.55 -9.21 -0.59
CA ASN A 47 -3.46 -8.97 -2.03
C ASN A 47 -3.70 -7.49 -2.35
N PHE A 48 -4.68 -6.86 -1.70
CA PHE A 48 -4.90 -5.42 -1.86
C PHE A 48 -3.73 -4.59 -1.30
N LEU A 49 -3.14 -5.00 -0.17
CA LEU A 49 -1.94 -4.33 0.35
C LEU A 49 -0.79 -4.39 -0.66
N VAL A 50 -0.55 -5.55 -1.27
CA VAL A 50 0.47 -5.68 -2.32
C VAL A 50 0.15 -4.78 -3.52
N GLN A 51 -1.10 -4.75 -3.97
CA GLN A 51 -1.53 -3.83 -5.03
C GLN A 51 -1.32 -2.35 -4.66
N PHE A 52 -1.63 -1.94 -3.43
CA PHE A 52 -1.38 -0.57 -2.98
C PHE A 52 0.11 -0.25 -2.99
N ILE A 53 0.96 -1.16 -2.51
CA ILE A 53 2.42 -1.01 -2.54
C ILE A 53 2.90 -0.85 -3.98
N ILE A 54 2.50 -1.73 -4.89
CA ILE A 54 2.90 -1.69 -6.30
C ILE A 54 2.45 -0.40 -6.99
N ASN A 55 1.20 0.03 -6.74
CA ASN A 55 0.63 1.26 -7.29
C ASN A 55 1.22 2.54 -6.69
N SER A 56 1.89 2.45 -5.55
CA SER A 56 2.56 3.58 -4.90
C SER A 56 3.93 3.89 -5.52
N LEU A 57 4.51 2.95 -6.27
CA LEU A 57 5.85 3.10 -6.86
C LEU A 57 5.83 4.00 -8.10
N PRO A 58 6.93 4.74 -8.36
CA PRO A 58 7.13 5.47 -9.61
C PRO A 58 7.15 4.54 -10.82
N SER A 59 6.92 5.09 -12.02
CA SER A 59 6.85 4.33 -13.27
C SER A 59 8.14 3.60 -13.64
N GLU A 60 9.29 4.03 -13.11
CA GLU A 60 10.57 3.32 -13.28
C GLU A 60 10.57 1.91 -12.67
N TYR A 61 9.67 1.66 -11.70
CA TYR A 61 9.39 0.34 -11.14
C TYR A 61 8.29 -0.41 -11.92
N GLY A 62 7.87 0.08 -13.10
CA GLY A 62 6.86 -0.52 -13.96
C GLY A 62 6.99 -2.03 -14.21
N PRO A 63 8.20 -2.60 -14.38
CA PRO A 63 8.37 -4.06 -14.52
C PRO A 63 7.84 -4.88 -13.34
N PHE A 64 7.88 -4.35 -12.10
CA PHE A 64 7.33 -5.01 -10.93
C PHE A 64 5.79 -5.11 -11.00
N GLN A 65 5.14 -4.08 -11.55
CA GLN A 65 3.68 -4.07 -11.74
C GLN A 65 3.24 -5.14 -12.75
N ILE A 66 3.97 -5.26 -13.87
CA ILE A 66 3.69 -6.24 -14.93
C ILE A 66 3.87 -7.67 -14.42
N ASN A 67 4.96 -7.91 -13.65
CA ASN A 67 5.25 -9.24 -13.12
C ASN A 67 4.18 -9.71 -12.12
N TYR A 68 3.73 -8.84 -11.22
CA TYR A 68 2.69 -9.18 -10.25
C TYR A 68 1.34 -9.49 -10.92
N ASN A 69 0.90 -8.64 -11.85
CA ASN A 69 -0.39 -8.85 -12.54
C ASN A 69 -0.40 -10.16 -13.34
N THR A 70 0.71 -10.53 -13.97
CA THR A 70 0.84 -11.80 -14.72
C THR A 70 0.83 -13.02 -13.79
N MET A 71 1.26 -12.87 -12.53
CA MET A 71 1.21 -13.94 -11.52
C MET A 71 -0.18 -14.11 -10.91
N GLU A 72 -0.99 -13.04 -10.79
CA GLU A 72 -2.37 -13.13 -10.30
C GLU A 72 -3.37 -13.61 -11.37
N ASP A 73 -3.07 -13.44 -12.66
CA ASP A 73 -3.87 -13.97 -13.79
C ASP A 73 -3.76 -15.50 -13.97
N LYS A 74 -2.97 -16.20 -13.15
CA LYS A 74 -2.69 -17.63 -13.27
C LYS A 74 -3.10 -18.41 -12.02
#